data_AF-A0A2M7SW48-F1
#
_entry.id   AF-A0A2M7SW48-F1
#
_cell.length_a   1.000
_cell.length_b   1.000
_cell.length_c   1.000
_cell.angle_alpha   90.00
_cell.angle_beta   90.00
_cell.angle_gamma   90.00
#
_symmetry.space_group_name_H-M   'P 1'
#
loop_
_entity.id
_entity.type
_entity.pdbx_description
1 polymer ?
#
loop_
_entity_poly.entity_id
_entity_poly.type
_entity_poly.pdbx_seq_one_letter_code
_entity_poly.pdbx_strand_id
1 'polypeptide(L)'
;MFASARELFKQAEENKVAIGAFNTNNLEVTQAIIAGAEKLQLPVIIQTTPSAIQYAGLDEIFALVKELINDTKIPATIHLDHATEINLVKECLEKGYRSVMFDGSKLPFEENVAVTKRVVDLAHRYDAFVEGEIGRIAKGEEGVDEGESNFTNPEEATKF
;
A
#
# COMPACT_ATOMS: atom_id res chain seq x y z
N MET A 1 -16.95 6.37 0.93
CA MET A 1 -17.26 5.10 1.64
C MET A 1 -15.97 4.31 1.84
N PHE A 2 -15.70 3.81 3.05
CA PHE A 2 -14.51 2.98 3.32
C PHE A 2 -14.71 1.58 2.74
N ALA A 3 -13.93 1.24 1.72
CA ALA A 3 -14.06 0.00 0.94
C ALA A 3 -12.99 -1.03 1.32
N SER A 4 -13.33 -2.32 1.14
CA SER A 4 -12.39 -3.42 1.26
C SER A 4 -11.41 -3.41 0.08
N ALA A 5 -10.11 -3.39 0.37
CA ALA A 5 -9.08 -3.47 -0.66
C ALA A 5 -9.21 -4.77 -1.50
N ARG A 6 -9.58 -5.89 -0.86
CA ARG A 6 -9.81 -7.17 -1.57
C ARG A 6 -10.92 -7.06 -2.61
N GLU A 7 -12.03 -6.39 -2.27
CA GLU A 7 -13.15 -6.19 -3.20
C GLU A 7 -12.77 -5.25 -4.34
N LEU A 8 -12.04 -4.17 -4.03
CA LEU A 8 -11.53 -3.24 -5.02
C LEU A 8 -10.64 -3.94 -6.05
N PHE A 9 -9.63 -4.71 -5.60
CA PHE A 9 -8.74 -5.43 -6.50
C PHE A 9 -9.46 -6.51 -7.32
N LYS A 10 -10.38 -7.25 -6.70
CA LYS A 10 -11.20 -8.23 -7.41
C LYS A 10 -12.00 -7.59 -8.55
N GLN A 11 -12.67 -6.47 -8.28
CA GLN A 11 -13.42 -5.74 -9.30
C GLN A 11 -12.51 -5.19 -10.40
N ALA A 12 -11.32 -4.69 -10.04
CA ALA A 12 -10.36 -4.19 -11.00
C ALA A 12 -9.87 -5.30 -11.95
N GLU A 13 -9.56 -6.48 -11.41
CA GLU A 13 -9.14 -7.66 -12.19
C GLU A 13 -10.25 -8.14 -13.14
N GLU A 14 -11.49 -8.31 -12.63
CA GLU A 14 -12.65 -8.72 -13.42
C GLU A 14 -12.92 -7.77 -14.59
N ASN A 15 -12.73 -6.46 -14.37
CA ASN A 15 -12.94 -5.42 -15.37
C ASN A 15 -11.69 -5.11 -16.21
N LYS A 16 -10.54 -5.75 -15.93
CA LYS A 16 -9.25 -5.52 -16.59
C LYS A 16 -8.80 -4.05 -16.56
N VAL A 17 -8.96 -3.42 -15.41
CA VAL A 17 -8.55 -2.03 -15.14
C VAL A 17 -7.58 -1.98 -13.98
N ALA A 18 -6.85 -0.86 -13.86
CA ALA A 18 -6.05 -0.55 -12.70
C ALA A 18 -6.79 0.44 -11.78
N ILE A 19 -6.46 0.40 -10.48
CA ILE A 19 -6.89 1.42 -9.52
C ILE A 19 -5.68 2.30 -9.21
N GLY A 20 -5.86 3.61 -9.25
CA GLY A 20 -4.82 4.55 -8.86
C GLY A 20 -4.58 4.49 -7.35
N ALA A 21 -3.32 4.33 -6.97
CA ALA A 21 -2.85 4.48 -5.60
C ALA A 21 -1.98 5.74 -5.51
N PHE A 22 -2.35 6.66 -4.63
CA PHE A 22 -1.73 7.99 -4.53
C PHE A 22 -1.30 8.26 -3.09
N ASN A 23 -0.03 8.61 -2.90
CA ASN A 23 0.47 8.95 -1.58
C ASN A 23 -0.10 10.28 -1.06
N THR A 24 -0.36 10.33 0.23
CA THR A 24 -0.73 11.54 0.96
C THR A 24 0.12 11.75 2.20
N ASN A 25 0.31 13.00 2.56
CA ASN A 25 1.08 13.44 3.72
C ASN A 25 0.40 14.58 4.52
N ASN A 26 -0.73 15.12 4.03
CA ASN A 26 -1.45 16.22 4.68
C ASN A 26 -2.91 16.32 4.18
N LEU A 27 -3.63 17.35 4.65
CA LEU A 27 -5.05 17.59 4.33
C LEU A 27 -5.25 17.92 2.86
N GLU A 28 -4.48 18.86 2.33
CA GLU A 28 -4.65 19.40 0.98
C GLU A 28 -4.43 18.32 -0.08
N VAL A 29 -3.42 17.46 0.10
CA VAL A 29 -3.15 16.35 -0.82
C VAL A 29 -4.26 15.31 -0.74
N THR A 30 -4.70 14.94 0.47
CA THR A 30 -5.80 13.97 0.64
C THR A 30 -7.09 14.45 -0.03
N GLN A 31 -7.43 15.73 0.15
CA GLN A 31 -8.60 16.35 -0.49
C GLN A 31 -8.46 16.37 -2.01
N ALA A 32 -7.28 16.69 -2.54
CA ALA A 32 -7.03 16.72 -3.98
C ALA A 32 -7.18 15.34 -4.64
N ILE A 33 -6.67 14.29 -3.99
CA ILE A 33 -6.81 12.90 -4.45
C ILE A 33 -8.29 12.52 -4.53
N ILE A 34 -9.04 12.75 -3.44
CA ILE A 34 -10.46 12.40 -3.37
C ILE A 34 -11.26 13.20 -4.39
N ALA A 35 -11.07 14.52 -4.47
CA ALA A 35 -11.78 15.37 -5.43
C ALA A 35 -11.50 14.96 -6.89
N GLY A 36 -10.26 14.57 -7.21
CA GLY A 36 -9.90 14.04 -8.52
C GLY A 36 -10.62 12.75 -8.84
N ALA A 37 -10.64 11.80 -7.90
CA ALA A 37 -11.32 10.52 -8.06
C ALA A 37 -12.85 10.67 -8.13
N GLU A 38 -13.44 11.57 -7.34
CA GLU A 38 -14.87 11.90 -7.37
C GLU A 38 -15.30 12.49 -8.73
N LYS A 39 -14.48 13.40 -9.29
CA LYS A 39 -14.75 13.98 -10.61
C LYS A 39 -14.79 12.93 -11.71
N LEU A 40 -13.99 11.88 -11.58
CA LEU A 40 -13.96 10.75 -12.51
C LEU A 40 -14.96 9.64 -12.15
N GLN A 41 -15.56 9.70 -10.97
CA GLN A 41 -16.43 8.65 -10.41
C GLN A 41 -15.74 7.27 -10.37
N LEU A 42 -14.44 7.26 -10.05
CA LEU A 42 -13.61 6.06 -9.99
C LEU A 42 -13.16 5.75 -8.56
N PRO A 43 -12.91 4.48 -8.21
CA PRO A 43 -12.33 4.12 -6.93
C PRO A 43 -10.87 4.60 -6.82
N VAL A 44 -10.41 4.80 -5.59
CA VAL A 44 -9.04 5.26 -5.31
C VAL A 44 -8.43 4.61 -4.06
N ILE A 45 -7.13 4.36 -4.10
CA ILE A 45 -6.35 3.95 -2.92
C ILE A 45 -5.54 5.17 -2.45
N ILE A 46 -5.69 5.52 -1.18
CA ILE A 46 -4.93 6.59 -0.55
C ILE A 46 -3.80 5.95 0.25
N GLN A 47 -2.56 6.27 -0.09
CA GLN A 47 -1.37 5.62 0.48
C GLN A 47 -0.65 6.52 1.48
N THR A 48 -0.12 5.92 2.55
CA THR A 48 0.79 6.60 3.48
C THR A 48 2.10 5.84 3.54
N THR A 49 3.21 6.53 3.33
CA THR A 49 4.56 5.97 3.51
C THR A 49 5.00 6.09 4.97
N PRO A 50 6.04 5.36 5.41
CA PRO A 50 6.66 5.58 6.71
C PRO A 50 7.05 7.04 6.95
N SER A 51 7.57 7.74 5.94
CA SER A 51 7.93 9.16 6.04
C SER A 51 6.72 10.07 6.19
N ALA A 52 5.60 9.78 5.50
CA ALA A 52 4.35 10.51 5.67
C ALA A 52 3.77 10.31 7.09
N ILE A 53 3.82 9.07 7.60
CA ILE A 53 3.39 8.74 8.97
C ILE A 53 4.29 9.43 9.99
N GLN A 54 5.61 9.43 9.78
CA GLN A 54 6.56 10.12 10.66
C GLN A 54 6.32 11.64 10.68
N TYR A 55 5.99 12.23 9.53
CA TYR A 55 5.72 13.66 9.41
C TYR A 55 4.39 14.06 10.08
N ALA A 56 3.30 13.37 9.74
CA ALA A 56 1.96 13.76 10.15
C ALA A 56 1.54 13.17 11.51
N GLY A 57 2.13 12.05 11.92
CA GLY A 57 1.64 11.20 13.00
C GLY A 57 0.63 10.16 12.49
N LEU A 58 0.75 8.91 12.97
CA LEU A 58 -0.13 7.81 12.56
C LEU A 58 -1.60 8.08 12.92
N ASP A 59 -1.83 8.66 14.10
CA ASP A 59 -3.17 8.91 14.60
C ASP A 59 -3.88 9.99 13.76
N GLU A 60 -3.16 11.07 13.48
CA GLU A 60 -3.61 12.23 12.74
C GLU A 60 -3.86 11.89 11.27
N ILE A 61 -2.89 11.27 10.58
CA ILE A 61 -3.05 10.95 9.16
C ILE A 61 -4.15 9.92 8.92
N PHE A 62 -4.27 8.92 9.80
CA PHE A 62 -5.34 7.94 9.69
C PHE A 62 -6.71 8.58 9.92
N ALA A 63 -6.86 9.42 10.96
CA ALA A 63 -8.13 10.10 11.23
C ALA A 63 -8.53 10.99 10.06
N LEU A 64 -7.60 11.78 9.53
CA LEU A 64 -7.81 12.64 8.38
C LEU A 64 -8.29 11.88 7.15
N VAL A 65 -7.56 10.82 6.75
CA VAL A 65 -7.91 10.03 5.57
C VAL A 65 -9.25 9.31 5.79
N LYS A 66 -9.47 8.74 6.97
CA LYS A 66 -10.71 8.03 7.30
C LYS A 66 -11.93 8.94 7.21
N GLU A 67 -11.88 10.14 7.79
CA GLU A 67 -13.01 11.07 7.75
C GLU A 67 -13.30 11.53 6.32
N LEU A 68 -12.28 11.88 5.53
CA LEU A 68 -12.49 12.25 4.14
C LEU A 68 -12.99 11.08 3.27
N ILE A 69 -12.56 9.84 3.56
CA ILE A 69 -13.10 8.64 2.92
C ILE A 69 -14.58 8.45 3.29
N ASN A 70 -14.99 8.73 4.53
CA ASN A 70 -16.39 8.58 4.94
C ASN A 70 -17.31 9.59 4.24
N ASP A 71 -16.83 10.81 4.03
CA ASP A 71 -17.59 11.88 3.38
C ASP A 71 -17.73 11.69 1.85
N THR A 72 -16.83 10.95 1.20
CA THR A 72 -16.90 10.73 -0.24
C THR A 72 -17.92 9.68 -0.66
N LYS A 73 -18.48 9.86 -1.87
CA LYS A 73 -19.43 8.94 -2.51
C LYS A 73 -18.76 7.82 -3.31
N ILE A 74 -17.47 7.92 -3.59
CA ILE A 74 -16.74 6.85 -4.29
C ILE A 74 -16.22 5.80 -3.30
N PRO A 75 -15.94 4.56 -3.77
CA PRO A 75 -15.18 3.58 -3.00
C PRO A 75 -13.74 4.05 -2.81
N ALA A 76 -13.27 4.15 -1.57
CA ALA A 76 -11.89 4.49 -1.27
C ALA A 76 -11.37 3.67 -0.10
N THR A 77 -10.06 3.43 -0.06
CA THR A 77 -9.40 2.72 1.03
C THR A 77 -8.05 3.36 1.37
N ILE A 78 -7.51 3.02 2.53
CA ILE A 78 -6.18 3.46 2.96
C ILE A 78 -5.20 2.28 2.90
N HIS A 79 -3.98 2.54 2.43
CA HIS A 79 -2.92 1.56 2.31
C HIS A 79 -1.61 2.07 2.92
N LEU A 80 -0.94 1.23 3.71
CA LEU A 80 0.42 1.49 4.18
C LEU A 80 1.41 1.10 3.09
N ASP A 81 2.18 2.05 2.58
CA ASP A 81 3.05 1.89 1.41
C ASP A 81 4.52 1.77 1.82
N HIS A 82 5.26 0.82 1.26
CA HIS A 82 6.69 0.58 1.50
C HIS A 82 7.15 0.52 2.97
N ALA A 83 6.43 -0.19 3.85
CA ALA A 83 6.91 -0.42 5.20
C ALA A 83 8.02 -1.48 5.23
N THR A 84 9.18 -1.15 5.80
CA THR A 84 10.30 -2.09 5.98
C THR A 84 10.33 -2.73 7.38
N GLU A 85 9.47 -2.26 8.29
CA GLU A 85 9.42 -2.70 9.68
C GLU A 85 8.06 -3.34 10.01
N ILE A 86 8.08 -4.59 10.48
CA ILE A 86 6.87 -5.32 10.88
C ILE A 86 6.06 -4.57 11.96
N ASN A 87 6.75 -3.84 12.83
CA ASN A 87 6.10 -3.09 13.92
C ASN A 87 5.20 -1.99 13.36
N LEU A 88 5.65 -1.27 12.33
CA LEU A 88 4.84 -0.23 11.69
C LEU A 88 3.61 -0.84 11.01
N VAL A 89 3.77 -2.00 10.35
CA VAL A 89 2.63 -2.74 9.77
C VAL A 89 1.61 -3.09 10.86
N LYS A 90 2.09 -3.62 12.00
CA LYS A 90 1.24 -3.95 13.14
C LYS A 90 0.48 -2.72 13.67
N GLU A 91 1.18 -1.62 13.90
CA GLU A 91 0.59 -0.37 14.39
C GLU A 91 -0.49 0.15 13.43
N CYS A 92 -0.25 0.11 12.11
CA CYS A 92 -1.25 0.50 11.12
C CYS A 92 -2.48 -0.42 11.14
N LEU A 93 -2.28 -1.75 11.23
CA LEU A 93 -3.39 -2.71 11.32
C LEU A 93 -4.24 -2.50 12.58
N GLU A 94 -3.60 -2.29 13.73
CA GLU A 94 -4.25 -1.98 15.01
C GLU A 94 -5.02 -0.65 14.93
N LYS A 95 -4.45 0.35 14.23
CA LYS A 95 -5.11 1.65 14.03
C LYS A 95 -6.36 1.56 13.18
N GLY A 96 -6.39 0.65 12.20
CA GLY A 96 -7.55 0.41 11.35
C GLY A 96 -7.24 0.28 9.86
N TYR A 97 -5.98 0.23 9.44
CA TYR A 97 -5.62 -0.08 8.06
C TYR A 97 -6.08 -1.49 7.72
N ARG A 98 -6.63 -1.65 6.52
CA ARG A 98 -7.07 -2.95 5.96
C ARG A 98 -6.39 -3.29 4.64
N SER A 99 -5.32 -2.55 4.33
CA SER A 99 -4.41 -2.77 3.22
C SER A 99 -3.03 -2.31 3.68
N VAL A 100 -2.02 -3.16 3.56
CA VAL A 100 -0.65 -2.85 3.98
C VAL A 100 0.35 -3.48 3.02
N MET A 101 1.50 -2.84 2.85
CA MET A 101 2.64 -3.38 2.12
C MET A 101 3.80 -3.62 3.07
N PHE A 102 4.49 -4.73 2.88
CA PHE A 102 5.83 -4.93 3.42
C PHE A 102 6.84 -4.95 2.27
N ASP A 103 7.79 -4.02 2.32
CA ASP A 103 8.86 -3.91 1.34
C ASP A 103 10.11 -4.62 1.87
N GLY A 104 10.18 -5.92 1.56
CA GLY A 104 11.33 -6.78 1.80
C GLY A 104 12.27 -6.89 0.60
N SER A 105 12.11 -6.05 -0.43
CA SER A 105 12.83 -6.15 -1.71
C SER A 105 14.36 -6.13 -1.58
N LYS A 106 14.86 -5.52 -0.51
CA LYS A 106 16.30 -5.44 -0.18
C LYS A 106 16.83 -6.64 0.60
N LEU A 107 15.96 -7.53 1.07
CA LEU A 107 16.34 -8.74 1.79
C LEU A 107 16.68 -9.87 0.80
N PRO A 108 17.54 -10.83 1.19
CA PRO A 108 17.65 -12.09 0.46
C PRO A 108 16.28 -12.75 0.26
N PHE A 109 16.04 -13.38 -0.89
CA PHE A 109 14.72 -13.91 -1.27
C PHE A 109 14.04 -14.74 -0.18
N GLU A 110 14.73 -15.73 0.40
CA GLU A 110 14.18 -16.59 1.46
C GLU A 110 13.83 -15.83 2.74
N GLU A 111 14.60 -14.77 3.05
CA GLU A 111 14.32 -13.91 4.19
C GLU A 111 13.10 -13.02 3.91
N ASN A 112 12.97 -12.48 2.70
CA ASN A 112 11.79 -11.74 2.26
C ASN A 112 10.52 -12.61 2.34
N VAL A 113 10.56 -13.84 1.81
CA VAL A 113 9.46 -14.82 1.92
C VAL A 113 9.09 -15.04 3.38
N ALA A 114 10.08 -15.29 4.25
CA ALA A 114 9.83 -15.56 5.66
C ALA A 114 9.20 -14.37 6.40
N VAL A 115 9.67 -13.14 6.14
CA VAL A 115 9.14 -11.94 6.80
C VAL A 115 7.78 -11.54 6.23
N THR A 116 7.62 -11.54 4.90
CA THR A 116 6.34 -11.28 4.24
C THR A 116 5.28 -12.26 4.71
N LYS A 117 5.60 -13.56 4.84
CA LYS A 117 4.67 -14.54 5.41
C LYS A 117 4.23 -14.19 6.84
N ARG A 118 5.14 -13.72 7.69
CA ARG A 118 4.79 -13.25 9.04
C ARG A 118 3.87 -12.02 9.02
N VAL A 119 4.07 -11.12 8.05
CA VAL A 119 3.18 -9.98 7.81
C VAL A 119 1.80 -10.44 7.37
N VAL A 120 1.72 -11.40 6.44
CA VAL A 120 0.46 -12.02 5.98
C VAL A 120 -0.29 -12.66 7.15
N ASP A 121 0.37 -13.49 7.94
CA ASP A 121 -0.23 -14.14 9.12
C ASP A 121 -0.75 -13.12 10.14
N LEU A 122 -0.02 -12.01 10.32
CA LEU A 122 -0.44 -10.90 11.17
C LEU A 122 -1.68 -10.19 10.59
N ALA A 123 -1.63 -9.78 9.33
CA ALA A 123 -2.64 -8.98 8.64
C ALA A 123 -3.97 -9.72 8.45
N HIS A 124 -3.93 -11.03 8.21
CA HIS A 124 -5.13 -11.86 8.08
C HIS A 124 -6.00 -11.87 9.34
N ARG A 125 -5.42 -11.64 10.52
CA ARG A 125 -6.20 -11.50 11.77
C ARG A 125 -7.05 -10.22 11.81
N TYR A 126 -6.73 -9.24 10.96
CA TYR A 126 -7.43 -7.97 10.83
C TYR A 126 -8.29 -7.91 9.56
N ASP A 127 -8.43 -9.01 8.82
CA ASP A 127 -9.04 -9.04 7.49
C ASP A 127 -8.41 -8.02 6.51
N ALA A 128 -7.09 -7.82 6.64
CA ALA A 128 -6.35 -6.88 5.80
C ALA A 128 -5.76 -7.56 4.57
N PHE A 129 -5.69 -6.82 3.46
CA PHE A 129 -4.91 -7.16 2.27
C PHE A 129 -3.42 -6.88 2.51
N VAL A 130 -2.55 -7.70 1.92
CA VAL A 130 -1.09 -7.54 2.00
C VAL A 130 -0.50 -7.49 0.61
N GLU A 131 0.34 -6.48 0.38
CA GLU A 131 1.24 -6.37 -0.76
C GLU A 131 2.67 -6.72 -0.32
N GLY A 132 3.39 -7.45 -1.15
CA GLY A 132 4.81 -7.76 -0.96
C GLY A 132 5.57 -7.49 -2.25
N GLU A 133 6.84 -7.10 -2.11
CA GLU A 133 7.69 -6.72 -3.25
C GLU A 133 8.89 -7.66 -3.40
N ILE A 134 9.15 -8.06 -4.64
CA ILE A 134 10.39 -8.76 -5.06
C ILE A 134 10.94 -8.11 -6.34
N GLY A 135 12.27 -8.16 -6.48
CA GLY A 135 12.99 -7.39 -7.51
C GLY A 135 13.43 -6.02 -6.98
N ARG A 136 13.92 -5.14 -7.86
CA ARG A 136 14.34 -3.79 -7.48
C ARG A 136 13.66 -2.75 -8.37
N ILE A 137 12.90 -1.84 -7.78
CA ILE A 137 12.51 -0.62 -8.46
C ILE A 137 13.73 0.30 -8.53
N ALA A 138 14.26 0.53 -9.73
CA ALA A 138 15.34 1.49 -9.94
C ALA A 138 14.84 2.90 -9.57
N LYS A 139 15.23 3.39 -8.39
CA LYS A 139 14.94 4.76 -7.98
C LYS A 139 15.89 5.69 -8.74
N GLY A 140 15.31 6.56 -9.58
CA GLY A 140 16.09 7.55 -10.33
C GLY A 140 17.02 8.32 -9.41
N GLU A 141 18.30 8.38 -9.83
CA GLU A 141 19.52 8.89 -9.15
C GLU A 141 20.45 7.83 -8.56
N GLU A 142 19.97 6.66 -8.14
CA GLU A 142 20.86 5.54 -7.80
C GLU A 142 21.09 4.71 -9.07
N GLY A 143 22.32 4.79 -9.60
CA GLY A 143 22.71 4.21 -10.87
C GLY A 143 22.26 2.75 -11.05
N VAL A 144 21.92 2.42 -12.29
CA VAL A 144 21.69 1.04 -12.71
C VAL A 144 22.97 0.25 -12.42
N ASP A 145 22.96 -0.66 -11.45
CA ASP A 145 24.06 -1.61 -11.29
C ASP A 145 24.13 -2.45 -12.57
N GLU A 146 25.15 -2.19 -13.40
CA GLU A 146 25.41 -2.92 -14.63
C GLU A 146 25.89 -4.35 -14.31
N GLY A 147 24.96 -5.24 -13.96
CA GLY A 147 25.33 -6.64 -13.70
C GLY A 147 24.19 -7.58 -13.30
N GLU A 148 23.15 -7.09 -12.63
CA GLU A 148 22.00 -7.89 -12.22
C GLU A 148 20.71 -7.38 -12.88
N SER A 149 19.84 -8.30 -13.31
CA SER A 149 18.53 -7.95 -13.83
C SER A 149 17.71 -7.25 -12.73
N ASN A 150 17.46 -5.95 -12.88
CA ASN A 150 16.56 -5.21 -11.99
C ASN A 150 15.09 -5.65 -12.11
N PHE A 151 14.77 -6.54 -13.07
CA PHE A 151 13.44 -7.09 -13.24
C PHE A 151 13.16 -8.25 -12.29
N THR A 152 11.93 -8.31 -11.80
CA THR A 152 11.38 -9.45 -11.07
C THR A 152 11.47 -10.73 -11.91
N ASN A 153 12.04 -11.79 -11.34
CA ASN A 153 12.04 -13.12 -11.95
C ASN A 153 10.64 -13.76 -11.83
N PRO A 154 9.98 -14.17 -12.94
CA PRO A 154 8.65 -14.79 -12.89
C PRO A 154 8.59 -16.10 -12.06
N GLU A 155 9.67 -16.88 -12.03
CA GLU A 155 9.74 -18.10 -11.22
C GLU A 155 9.82 -17.78 -9.73
N GLU A 156 10.51 -16.71 -9.36
CA GLU A 156 10.55 -16.22 -7.97
C GLU A 156 9.19 -15.65 -7.57
N ALA A 157 8.52 -14.90 -8.45
CA ALA A 157 7.17 -14.40 -8.22
C ALA A 157 6.13 -15.51 -8.00
N THR A 158 6.34 -16.68 -8.62
CA THR A 158 5.47 -17.85 -8.43
C THR A 158 5.74 -18.55 -7.09
N LYS A 159 6.99 -18.49 -6.60
CA LYS A 159 7.42 -19.12 -5.35
C LYS A 159 7.12 -18.25 -4.12
N PHE A 160 7.18 -16.93 -4.29
CA PHE A 160 6.93 -15.91 -3.28
C PHE A 160 5.46 -15.93 -2.84
#